data_AF-A0A2K8Z0I5-F1
#
_entry.id   AF-A0A2K8Z0I5-F1
#
_cell.length_a   1.000
_cell.length_b   1.000
_cell.length_c   1.000
_cell.angle_alpha   90.00
_cell.angle_beta   90.00
_cell.angle_gamma   90.00
#
_symmetry.space_group_name_H-M   'P 1'
#
loop_
_entity.id
_entity.type
_entity.pdbx_description
1 polymer ?
#
loop_
_entity_poly.entity_id
_entity_poly.type
_entity_poly.pdbx_seq_one_letter_code
_entity_poly.pdbx_strand_id
1 'polypeptide(L)'
;MTMLYKKRLRLVAGLLAISALLTLDACQDHRLSPDPATLPDATVYALNDANQLLRLSIRNSGTPQATMGIMGAGLMSGERMLSIDFRPATGQLYGVSNMSRLFVINTATGEARPLTTTPFTPAIAGSVVGLDFNPTVDRIRLVTNTGQDLRLNPETGTVAAVDGSINGISGAMIAEVAYTNNRAGATTTTLYDIDPATDRLYIQNPPNNGTLTDVGSLGLDITGSAGFDIAPGDNTQGLVAVTFNGSSELQQINLSTGRLQKLGNLPGTIIGLAIPTEPVAYAVDGSGNLLIFNPLNPSPIAKPLTGLQAGETLLGIDFRPVNGQLYAIGSTSRLYTLNTSNGAAALVGTGPLSTLLNGNDVGFDFNPTVDRIRVITNAGQNLRLNPNDGAVAAVDGALNPGTPTVTAAAYTNNVAGATTTTLYNLDTQGATVMLFQQNPPNNGTLVSVGSLGFPAEGASGFDIGGTSGTAYALLRSNGSTRIYTVNLTNGSSVSGALLPGNPVIRGFALGLGF
;
A
#
# COMPACT_ATOMS: atom_id res chain seq x y z
N MET A 1 -66.29 19.57 -10.99
CA MET A 1 -65.92 19.60 -9.57
C MET A 1 -64.49 19.08 -9.45
N THR A 2 -63.57 20.01 -9.15
CA THR A 2 -62.22 19.81 -8.60
C THR A 2 -61.18 18.95 -9.34
N MET A 3 -60.23 19.71 -9.93
CA MET A 3 -58.78 19.50 -9.91
C MET A 3 -58.10 18.69 -11.02
N LEU A 4 -58.35 19.09 -12.27
CA LEU A 4 -57.25 19.40 -13.20
C LEU A 4 -56.66 20.78 -12.82
N TYR A 5 -55.76 20.86 -11.83
CA TYR A 5 -54.97 22.09 -11.58
C TYR A 5 -53.74 21.85 -10.68
N LYS A 6 -52.83 20.94 -11.05
CA LYS A 6 -51.48 20.85 -10.42
C LYS A 6 -50.35 20.47 -11.39
N LYS A 7 -50.49 20.84 -12.67
CA LYS A 7 -49.36 20.98 -13.61
C LYS A 7 -49.30 22.46 -13.99
N ARG A 8 -48.14 23.11 -13.75
CA ARG A 8 -47.85 24.56 -13.90
C ARG A 8 -47.90 25.44 -12.63
N LEU A 9 -47.41 24.93 -11.50
CA LEU A 9 -47.00 25.80 -10.38
C LEU A 9 -45.80 25.24 -9.58
N ARG A 10 -44.81 24.68 -10.29
CA ARG A 10 -43.44 24.45 -9.81
C ARG A 10 -42.37 24.73 -10.87
N LEU A 11 -42.78 25.23 -12.03
CA LEU A 11 -41.93 25.99 -12.95
C LEU A 11 -42.47 27.41 -12.85
N VAL A 12 -41.67 28.33 -12.30
CA VAL A 12 -41.80 29.81 -12.21
C VAL A 12 -41.28 30.34 -10.87
N ALA A 13 -41.11 29.50 -9.83
CA ALA A 13 -40.30 29.85 -8.65
C ALA A 13 -38.81 29.40 -8.77
N GLY A 14 -38.39 28.94 -9.95
CA GLY A 14 -37.05 28.38 -10.20
C GLY A 14 -36.25 29.09 -11.29
N LEU A 15 -36.65 30.28 -11.73
CA LEU A 15 -35.94 31.01 -12.79
C LEU A 15 -35.64 32.49 -12.50
N LEU A 16 -35.86 32.96 -11.27
CA LEU A 16 -35.44 34.30 -10.82
C LEU A 16 -34.49 34.28 -9.60
N ALA A 17 -34.02 33.10 -9.20
CA ALA A 17 -32.91 32.92 -8.26
C ALA A 17 -31.60 32.49 -8.94
N ILE A 18 -31.57 32.37 -10.28
CA ILE A 18 -30.39 31.89 -11.04
C ILE A 18 -29.62 33.05 -11.71
N SER A 19 -30.14 34.28 -11.70
CA SER A 19 -29.43 35.46 -12.20
C SER A 19 -28.89 36.40 -11.10
N ALA A 20 -29.08 36.07 -9.82
CA ALA A 20 -28.51 36.80 -8.68
C ALA A 20 -27.56 35.95 -7.80
N LEU A 21 -27.40 34.65 -8.12
CA LEU A 21 -26.39 33.78 -7.50
C LEU A 21 -25.09 33.71 -8.32
N LEU A 22 -25.08 34.18 -9.57
CA LEU A 22 -23.87 34.26 -10.42
C LEU A 22 -22.98 35.48 -10.13
N THR A 23 -23.27 36.25 -9.09
CA THR A 23 -22.43 37.38 -8.64
C THR A 23 -22.02 37.30 -7.16
N LEU A 24 -22.25 36.16 -6.49
CA LEU A 24 -21.88 35.98 -5.07
C LEU A 24 -20.92 34.82 -4.79
N ASP A 25 -20.69 33.90 -5.74
CA ASP A 25 -19.58 32.93 -5.63
C ASP A 25 -18.20 33.54 -5.99
N ALA A 26 -18.15 34.81 -6.38
CA ALA A 26 -16.90 35.54 -6.62
C ALA A 26 -16.24 36.08 -5.32
N CYS A 27 -16.91 35.97 -4.16
CA CYS A 27 -16.46 36.52 -2.88
C CYS A 27 -16.36 35.48 -1.76
N GLN A 28 -16.21 34.18 -2.06
CA GLN A 28 -15.56 33.33 -1.07
C GLN A 28 -14.07 33.63 -1.13
N ASP A 29 -13.55 34.25 -0.07
CA ASP A 29 -12.12 34.43 0.08
C ASP A 29 -11.50 33.06 0.30
N HIS A 30 -10.92 32.51 -0.77
CA HIS A 30 -10.33 31.17 -0.79
C HIS A 30 -9.09 31.04 0.10
N ARG A 31 -8.68 32.15 0.73
CA ARG A 31 -7.60 32.24 1.71
C ARG A 31 -8.09 32.14 3.15
N LEU A 32 -9.39 32.30 3.41
CA LEU A 32 -9.95 32.04 4.74
C LEU A 32 -10.08 30.53 4.93
N SER A 33 -9.43 30.02 5.98
CA SER A 33 -9.61 28.63 6.37
C SER A 33 -11.08 28.38 6.74
N PRO A 34 -11.68 27.27 6.29
CA PRO A 34 -13.02 26.91 6.71
C PRO A 34 -13.07 26.64 8.22
N ASP A 35 -14.27 26.59 8.78
CA ASP A 35 -14.45 26.14 10.16
C ASP A 35 -13.85 24.73 10.33
N PRO A 36 -12.87 24.52 11.24
CA PRO A 36 -12.28 23.22 11.48
C PRO A 36 -13.31 22.10 11.76
N ALA A 37 -14.46 22.43 12.37
CA ALA A 37 -15.51 21.47 12.63
C ALA A 37 -16.11 20.85 11.34
N THR A 38 -15.98 21.54 10.20
CA THR A 38 -16.44 21.07 8.89
C THR A 38 -15.41 20.20 8.16
N LEU A 39 -14.15 20.22 8.62
CA LEU A 39 -13.08 19.43 8.03
C LEU A 39 -13.10 17.97 8.54
N PRO A 40 -12.72 17.01 7.70
CA PRO A 40 -12.56 15.62 8.12
C PRO A 40 -11.43 15.51 9.15
N ASP A 41 -11.63 14.66 10.16
CA ASP A 41 -10.57 14.28 11.10
C ASP A 41 -9.74 13.12 10.53
N ALA A 42 -9.20 13.33 9.34
CA ALA A 42 -8.39 12.34 8.65
C ALA A 42 -6.90 12.60 8.91
N THR A 43 -6.13 11.51 9.05
CA THR A 43 -4.70 11.57 9.28
C THR A 43 -3.95 11.79 7.96
N VAL A 44 -2.94 12.65 7.99
CA VAL A 44 -1.97 12.84 6.92
C VAL A 44 -0.56 12.89 7.53
N TYR A 45 0.44 12.48 6.76
CA TYR A 45 1.84 12.55 7.16
C TYR A 45 2.54 13.65 6.38
N ALA A 46 3.32 14.49 7.07
CA ALA A 46 4.15 15.51 6.44
C ALA A 46 5.63 15.26 6.74
N LEU A 47 6.49 15.51 5.75
CA LEU A 47 7.94 15.55 5.90
C LEU A 47 8.38 17.02 6.03
N ASN A 48 9.15 17.35 7.06
CA ASN A 48 9.76 18.68 7.18
C ASN A 48 11.25 18.71 6.79
N ASP A 49 11.78 19.91 6.59
CA ASP A 49 13.18 20.16 6.24
C ASP A 49 14.19 19.77 7.35
N ALA A 50 13.70 19.56 8.58
CA ALA A 50 14.45 19.02 9.71
C ALA A 50 14.54 17.47 9.69
N ASN A 51 14.10 16.81 8.59
CA ASN A 51 14.08 15.36 8.43
C ASN A 51 13.23 14.67 9.52
N GLN A 52 12.05 15.22 9.79
CA GLN A 52 11.07 14.67 10.71
C GLN A 52 9.79 14.30 9.96
N LEU A 53 9.14 13.24 10.43
CA LEU A 53 7.82 12.82 10.01
C LEU A 53 6.79 13.33 11.03
N LEU A 54 5.84 14.12 10.56
CA LEU A 54 4.77 14.72 11.37
C LEU A 54 3.48 13.98 11.07
N ARG A 55 2.82 13.44 12.09
CA ARG A 55 1.46 12.92 11.97
C ARG A 55 0.47 14.02 12.29
N LEU A 56 -0.32 14.43 11.31
CA LEU A 56 -1.24 15.54 11.39
C LEU A 56 -2.68 15.06 11.21
N SER A 57 -3.64 15.81 11.76
CA SER A 57 -5.05 15.72 11.33
C SER A 57 -5.34 16.91 10.41
N ILE A 58 -6.08 16.69 9.32
CA ILE A 58 -6.52 17.77 8.42
C ILE A 58 -7.28 18.85 9.19
N ARG A 59 -8.11 18.44 10.16
CA ARG A 59 -8.89 19.33 11.03
C ARG A 59 -8.02 20.24 11.91
N ASN A 60 -6.82 19.79 12.29
CA ASN A 60 -5.92 20.54 13.16
C ASN A 60 -4.47 20.43 12.69
N SER A 61 -4.21 20.88 11.46
CA SER A 61 -2.93 20.70 10.78
C SER A 61 -1.77 21.48 11.39
N GLY A 62 -2.05 22.53 12.16
CA GLY A 62 -1.02 23.37 12.80
C GLY A 62 -0.39 22.77 14.05
N THR A 63 -0.98 21.71 14.62
CA THR A 63 -0.47 21.04 15.82
C THR A 63 -0.32 19.54 15.55
N PRO A 64 0.90 19.02 15.38
CA PRO A 64 1.10 17.59 15.14
C PRO A 64 0.58 16.74 16.28
N GLN A 65 -0.09 15.63 15.93
CA GLN A 65 -0.43 14.57 16.88
C GLN A 65 0.82 13.82 17.33
N ALA A 66 1.84 13.75 16.47
CA ALA A 66 3.16 13.22 16.77
C ALA A 66 4.21 13.84 15.82
N THR A 67 5.44 13.99 16.32
CA THR A 67 6.62 14.35 15.53
C THR A 67 7.70 13.32 15.78
N MET A 68 8.16 12.65 14.73
CA MET A 68 9.17 11.60 14.81
C MET A 68 10.39 12.03 14.00
N GLY A 69 11.58 11.98 14.58
CA GLY A 69 12.80 12.15 13.78
C GLY A 69 12.95 10.96 12.84
N ILE A 70 13.22 11.22 11.55
CA ILE A 70 13.55 10.15 10.62
C ILE A 70 14.99 9.75 10.91
N MET A 71 15.13 8.56 11.48
CA MET A 71 16.39 8.03 12.01
C MET A 71 16.53 6.56 11.65
N GLY A 72 17.73 5.99 11.75
CA GLY A 72 17.92 4.55 11.53
C GLY A 72 19.37 4.22 11.26
N ALA A 73 19.78 2.99 11.59
CA ALA A 73 21.15 2.52 11.41
C ALA A 73 21.61 2.53 9.92
N GLY A 74 20.66 2.65 8.98
CA GLY A 74 20.95 2.68 7.55
C GLY A 74 21.17 4.07 6.95
N LEU A 75 20.93 5.16 7.68
CA LEU A 75 21.17 6.53 7.20
C LEU A 75 22.66 6.87 7.27
N MET A 76 23.19 7.43 6.18
CA MET A 76 24.56 7.91 6.11
C MET A 76 24.68 9.33 6.68
N SER A 77 25.90 9.76 7.02
CA SER A 77 26.14 11.12 7.51
C SER A 77 25.74 12.16 6.46
N GLY A 78 24.87 13.10 6.85
CA GLY A 78 24.33 14.14 5.96
C GLY A 78 23.22 13.67 5.01
N GLU A 79 22.78 12.41 5.15
CA GLU A 79 21.64 11.91 4.39
C GLU A 79 20.32 12.33 5.02
N ARG A 80 19.39 12.80 4.19
CA ARG A 80 18.05 13.21 4.59
C ARG A 80 17.04 12.87 3.50
N MET A 81 15.78 12.71 3.88
CA MET A 81 14.68 12.52 2.93
C MET A 81 14.40 13.80 2.15
N LEU A 82 13.99 13.63 0.90
CA LEU A 82 13.58 14.70 -0.01
C LEU A 82 12.07 14.67 -0.28
N SER A 83 11.46 13.48 -0.37
CA SER A 83 10.02 13.30 -0.51
C SER A 83 9.60 11.92 0.03
N ILE A 84 8.29 11.75 0.25
CA ILE A 84 7.66 10.56 0.83
C ILE A 84 6.33 10.26 0.13
N ASP A 85 5.97 8.97 0.03
CA ASP A 85 4.64 8.55 -0.41
C ASP A 85 4.29 7.13 0.09
N PHE A 86 3.00 6.81 0.22
CA PHE A 86 2.52 5.49 0.58
C PHE A 86 2.38 4.60 -0.65
N ARG A 87 2.96 3.39 -0.61
CA ARG A 87 2.76 2.38 -1.65
C ARG A 87 1.38 1.74 -1.53
N PRO A 88 0.45 1.89 -2.49
CA PRO A 88 -0.90 1.31 -2.36
C PRO A 88 -0.90 -0.21 -2.29
N ALA A 89 0.06 -0.84 -2.95
CA ALA A 89 0.15 -2.29 -3.00
C ALA A 89 0.51 -2.93 -1.64
N THR A 90 1.11 -2.18 -0.71
CA THR A 90 1.51 -2.72 0.60
C THR A 90 1.08 -1.86 1.78
N GLY A 91 0.72 -0.59 1.60
CA GLY A 91 0.39 0.36 2.66
C GLY A 91 1.58 0.93 3.42
N GLN A 92 2.81 0.66 2.97
CA GLN A 92 4.01 1.15 3.63
C GLN A 92 4.38 2.55 3.13
N LEU A 93 4.89 3.41 4.02
CA LEU A 93 5.45 4.70 3.67
C LEU A 93 6.87 4.53 3.11
N TYR A 94 7.12 5.07 1.93
CA TYR A 94 8.45 5.14 1.33
C TYR A 94 8.96 6.57 1.38
N GLY A 95 10.28 6.71 1.34
CA GLY A 95 10.94 7.99 1.13
C GLY A 95 12.16 7.86 0.25
N VAL A 96 12.51 8.92 -0.46
CA VAL A 96 13.75 9.02 -1.24
C VAL A 96 14.70 10.01 -0.59
N SER A 97 15.98 9.65 -0.48
CA SER A 97 16.99 10.52 0.14
C SER A 97 17.78 11.36 -0.86
N ASN A 98 18.45 12.40 -0.35
CA ASN A 98 19.42 13.23 -1.09
C ASN A 98 20.67 12.47 -1.56
N MET A 99 20.80 11.18 -1.23
CA MET A 99 21.85 10.29 -1.71
C MET A 99 21.34 9.27 -2.74
N SER A 100 20.16 9.51 -3.34
CA SER A 100 19.56 8.62 -4.35
C SER A 100 19.34 7.20 -3.83
N ARG A 101 18.79 7.07 -2.62
CA ARG A 101 18.40 5.79 -2.02
C ARG A 101 16.93 5.82 -1.62
N LEU A 102 16.28 4.66 -1.77
CA LEU A 102 14.90 4.45 -1.34
C LEU A 102 14.86 3.80 0.03
N PHE A 103 13.94 4.27 0.87
CA PHE A 103 13.72 3.82 2.23
C PHE A 103 12.27 3.43 2.43
N VAL A 104 12.03 2.47 3.32
CA VAL A 104 10.74 2.27 3.97
C VAL A 104 10.81 2.91 5.35
N ILE A 105 9.81 3.72 5.70
CA ILE A 105 9.76 4.50 6.94
C ILE A 105 8.63 3.95 7.82
N ASN A 106 8.96 3.61 9.07
CA ASN A 106 7.97 3.23 10.07
C ASN A 106 7.22 4.49 10.55
N THR A 107 5.91 4.54 10.34
CA THR A 107 5.05 5.71 10.65
C THR A 107 4.77 5.90 12.13
N ALA A 108 5.10 4.92 12.99
CA ALA A 108 4.93 5.00 14.43
C ALA A 108 6.22 5.43 15.15
N THR A 109 7.39 5.09 14.60
CA THR A 109 8.70 5.34 15.25
C THR A 109 9.60 6.33 14.51
N GLY A 110 9.37 6.56 13.21
CA GLY A 110 10.29 7.30 12.34
C GLY A 110 11.53 6.50 11.91
N GLU A 111 11.61 5.21 12.22
CA GLU A 111 12.72 4.37 11.78
C GLU A 111 12.70 4.21 10.25
N ALA A 112 13.78 4.64 9.59
CA ALA A 112 13.97 4.56 8.15
C ALA A 112 14.98 3.45 7.82
N ARG A 113 14.55 2.51 7.00
CA ARG A 113 15.37 1.39 6.55
C ARG A 113 15.59 1.48 5.04
N PRO A 114 16.84 1.48 4.57
CA PRO A 114 17.10 1.47 3.13
C PRO A 114 16.67 0.15 2.50
N LEU A 115 16.14 0.20 1.28
CA LEU A 115 15.90 -0.99 0.46
C LEU A 115 17.22 -1.62 0.02
N THR A 116 18.20 -0.78 -0.31
CA THR A 116 19.54 -1.19 -0.75
C THR A 116 20.62 -0.31 -0.12
N THR A 117 21.83 -0.84 0.01
CA THR A 117 22.98 -0.06 0.45
C THR A 117 23.56 0.82 -0.67
N THR A 118 23.25 0.51 -1.93
CA THR A 118 23.79 1.18 -3.11
C THR A 118 22.79 2.20 -3.65
N PRO A 119 23.19 3.47 -3.86
CA PRO A 119 22.39 4.44 -4.59
C PRO A 119 21.93 3.94 -5.96
N PHE A 120 20.70 4.29 -6.34
CA PHE A 120 20.23 4.02 -7.69
C PHE A 120 20.95 4.93 -8.71
N THR A 121 20.98 4.49 -9.96
CA THR A 121 21.58 5.23 -11.08
C THR A 121 20.59 5.29 -12.25
N PRO A 122 20.45 6.45 -12.95
CA PRO A 122 21.12 7.73 -12.68
C PRO A 122 20.74 8.35 -11.33
N ALA A 123 21.67 9.07 -10.71
CA ALA A 123 21.42 9.78 -9.47
C ALA A 123 20.42 10.94 -9.67
N ILE A 124 19.80 11.36 -8.57
CA ILE A 124 18.88 12.51 -8.54
C ILE A 124 19.61 13.77 -9.03
N ALA A 125 19.00 14.46 -9.99
CA ALA A 125 19.44 15.77 -10.46
C ALA A 125 18.54 16.87 -9.88
N GLY A 126 19.14 17.88 -9.24
CA GLY A 126 18.38 18.97 -8.61
C GLY A 126 18.28 18.83 -7.09
N SER A 127 17.40 19.63 -6.50
CA SER A 127 17.27 19.77 -5.04
C SER A 127 15.85 19.59 -4.52
N VAL A 128 14.86 19.60 -5.41
CA VAL A 128 13.44 19.36 -5.11
C VAL A 128 13.00 18.16 -5.92
N VAL A 129 12.30 17.25 -5.26
CA VAL A 129 11.95 15.95 -5.81
C VAL A 129 10.49 15.68 -5.48
N GLY A 130 9.67 15.49 -6.51
CA GLY A 130 8.35 14.90 -6.38
C GLY A 130 8.43 13.38 -6.45
N LEU A 131 7.69 12.69 -5.59
CA LEU A 131 7.66 11.23 -5.53
C LEU A 131 6.23 10.72 -5.33
N ASP A 132 5.74 9.87 -6.21
CA ASP A 132 4.43 9.21 -6.04
C ASP A 132 4.39 7.81 -6.66
N PHE A 133 3.65 6.89 -6.05
CA PHE A 133 3.36 5.56 -6.58
C PHE A 133 2.28 5.56 -7.66
N ASN A 134 2.65 5.14 -8.87
CA ASN A 134 1.66 4.80 -9.88
C ASN A 134 0.85 3.55 -9.46
N PRO A 135 -0.45 3.68 -9.13
CA PRO A 135 -1.23 2.59 -8.56
C PRO A 135 -1.61 1.51 -9.58
N THR A 136 -1.43 1.78 -10.88
CA THR A 136 -1.78 0.84 -11.96
C THR A 136 -0.67 -0.16 -12.29
N VAL A 137 0.59 0.24 -12.12
CA VAL A 137 1.77 -0.57 -12.46
C VAL A 137 2.71 -0.82 -11.29
N ASP A 138 2.40 -0.25 -10.11
CA ASP A 138 3.15 -0.39 -8.86
C ASP A 138 4.63 0.00 -9.04
N ARG A 139 4.85 1.22 -9.54
CA ARG A 139 6.16 1.82 -9.73
C ARG A 139 6.16 3.22 -9.13
N ILE A 140 7.31 3.63 -8.62
CA ILE A 140 7.50 4.98 -8.08
C ILE A 140 7.86 5.89 -9.25
N ARG A 141 7.13 6.98 -9.42
CA ARG A 141 7.50 8.12 -10.26
C ARG A 141 8.36 9.04 -9.40
N LEU A 142 9.49 9.47 -9.96
CA LEU A 142 10.35 10.49 -9.37
C LEU A 142 10.57 11.59 -10.40
N VAL A 143 10.10 12.80 -10.11
CA VAL A 143 10.29 13.99 -10.95
C VAL A 143 11.05 15.03 -10.15
N THR A 144 11.94 15.79 -10.78
CA THR A 144 12.73 16.82 -10.08
C THR A 144 12.49 18.21 -10.66
N ASN A 145 12.88 19.24 -9.90
CA ASN A 145 12.84 20.62 -10.37
C ASN A 145 13.77 20.92 -11.57
N THR A 146 14.64 19.98 -11.94
CA THR A 146 15.49 20.09 -13.15
C THR A 146 14.86 19.42 -14.37
N GLY A 147 13.67 18.83 -14.22
CA GLY A 147 12.97 18.12 -15.28
C GLY A 147 13.42 16.67 -15.47
N GLN A 148 14.26 16.12 -14.59
CA GLN A 148 14.53 14.68 -14.56
C GLN A 148 13.24 13.93 -14.22
N ASP A 149 12.96 12.84 -14.96
CA ASP A 149 11.82 11.96 -14.75
C ASP A 149 12.28 10.47 -14.76
N LEU A 150 12.08 9.77 -13.65
CA LEU A 150 12.48 8.39 -13.45
C LEU A 150 11.30 7.53 -13.01
N ARG A 151 11.32 6.25 -13.41
CA ARG A 151 10.56 5.18 -12.74
C ARG A 151 11.48 4.34 -11.89
N LEU A 152 11.17 4.20 -10.62
CA LEU A 152 11.90 3.33 -9.69
C LEU A 152 11.10 2.06 -9.36
N ASN A 153 11.82 0.98 -9.06
CA ASN A 153 11.23 -0.27 -8.63
C ASN A 153 11.20 -0.34 -7.08
N PRO A 154 10.01 -0.46 -6.46
CA PRO A 154 9.88 -0.40 -5.01
C PRO A 154 10.40 -1.65 -4.28
N GLU A 155 10.60 -2.77 -4.96
CA GLU A 155 11.12 -4.00 -4.34
C GLU A 155 12.66 -4.10 -4.38
N THR A 156 13.29 -3.42 -5.32
CA THR A 156 14.75 -3.50 -5.58
C THR A 156 15.46 -2.19 -5.30
N GLY A 157 14.75 -1.08 -5.17
CA GLY A 157 15.33 0.23 -4.93
C GLY A 157 16.09 0.81 -6.13
N THR A 158 16.03 0.19 -7.32
CA THR A 158 16.75 0.62 -8.53
C THR A 158 15.86 1.37 -9.52
N VAL A 159 16.47 2.10 -10.45
CA VAL A 159 15.76 2.69 -11.60
C VAL A 159 15.27 1.58 -12.53
N ALA A 160 13.97 1.54 -12.75
CA ALA A 160 13.31 0.66 -13.72
C ALA A 160 13.33 1.25 -15.13
N ALA A 161 13.23 2.58 -15.26
CA ALA A 161 13.35 3.29 -16.53
C ALA A 161 13.74 4.76 -16.31
N VAL A 162 14.48 5.31 -17.27
CA VAL A 162 14.68 6.75 -17.43
C VAL A 162 13.67 7.23 -18.48
N ASP A 163 12.74 8.09 -18.09
CA ASP A 163 11.69 8.58 -18.96
C ASP A 163 12.12 9.91 -19.63
N GLY A 164 11.28 10.45 -20.53
CA GLY A 164 11.55 11.72 -21.19
C GLY A 164 11.57 12.87 -20.19
N SER A 165 12.56 13.76 -20.29
CA SER A 165 12.63 14.95 -19.44
C SER A 165 11.38 15.83 -19.57
N ILE A 166 11.01 16.52 -18.50
CA ILE A 166 9.86 17.42 -18.46
C ILE A 166 9.92 18.44 -19.61
N ASN A 167 8.82 18.55 -20.36
CA ASN A 167 8.72 19.37 -21.57
C ASN A 167 7.29 19.90 -21.81
N GLY A 168 7.11 20.68 -22.88
CA GLY A 168 5.84 21.29 -23.26
C GLY A 168 5.65 22.70 -22.69
N ILE A 169 6.21 22.97 -21.50
CA ILE A 169 6.18 24.28 -20.85
C ILE A 169 7.60 24.77 -20.61
N SER A 170 7.93 25.95 -21.15
CA SER A 170 9.26 26.54 -21.00
C SER A 170 9.49 27.03 -19.58
N GLY A 171 10.56 26.57 -18.94
CA GLY A 171 10.95 27.01 -17.61
C GLY A 171 10.20 26.35 -16.46
N ALA A 172 9.42 25.29 -16.73
CA ALA A 172 8.75 24.52 -15.68
C ALA A 172 9.76 23.97 -14.67
N MET A 173 9.46 24.08 -13.38
CA MET A 173 10.26 23.54 -12.28
C MET A 173 9.36 22.74 -11.34
N ILE A 174 9.14 21.47 -11.66
CA ILE A 174 8.21 20.62 -10.90
C ILE A 174 8.71 20.43 -9.46
N ALA A 175 7.83 20.74 -8.50
CA ALA A 175 8.11 20.58 -7.08
C ALA A 175 7.57 19.26 -6.52
N GLU A 176 6.40 18.83 -6.97
CA GLU A 176 5.78 17.58 -6.53
C GLU A 176 4.88 17.01 -7.63
N VAL A 177 4.60 15.71 -7.56
CA VAL A 177 3.70 15.00 -8.46
C VAL A 177 2.73 14.14 -7.67
N ALA A 178 1.51 13.92 -8.18
CA ALA A 178 0.58 12.99 -7.56
C ALA A 178 -0.27 12.19 -8.55
N TYR A 179 -0.49 10.89 -8.27
CA TYR A 179 -1.37 10.04 -9.08
C TYR A 179 -2.79 9.95 -8.51
N THR A 180 -3.79 10.00 -9.38
CA THR A 180 -5.17 9.66 -9.01
C THR A 180 -5.36 8.16 -8.82
N ASN A 181 -6.48 7.76 -8.19
CA ASN A 181 -6.83 6.37 -7.88
C ASN A 181 -5.76 5.67 -7.02
N ASN A 182 -5.27 6.34 -5.98
CA ASN A 182 -4.19 5.85 -5.10
C ASN A 182 -4.61 4.63 -4.23
N ARG A 183 -4.95 3.50 -4.88
CA ARG A 183 -5.40 2.23 -4.31
C ARG A 183 -4.86 1.05 -5.13
N ALA A 184 -4.58 -0.06 -4.45
CA ALA A 184 -4.17 -1.29 -5.13
C ALA A 184 -5.25 -1.79 -6.10
N GLY A 185 -4.81 -2.30 -7.26
CA GLY A 185 -5.69 -2.82 -8.30
C GLY A 185 -6.35 -1.75 -9.18
N ALA A 186 -5.99 -0.47 -9.03
CA ALA A 186 -6.43 0.58 -9.94
C ALA A 186 -6.19 0.22 -11.41
N THR A 187 -7.16 0.52 -12.27
CA THR A 187 -7.08 0.23 -13.72
C THR A 187 -6.78 1.47 -14.55
N THR A 188 -6.96 2.66 -13.96
CA THR A 188 -6.66 3.96 -14.58
C THR A 188 -6.02 4.86 -13.54
N THR A 189 -5.22 5.82 -13.99
CA THR A 189 -4.64 6.88 -13.17
C THR A 189 -4.25 8.07 -14.05
N THR A 190 -4.15 9.25 -13.46
CA THR A 190 -3.68 10.49 -14.07
C THR A 190 -2.60 11.06 -13.18
N LEU A 191 -1.46 11.43 -13.77
CA LEU A 191 -0.36 12.10 -13.07
C LEU A 191 -0.55 13.62 -13.15
N TYR A 192 -0.57 14.27 -11.99
CA TYR A 192 -0.60 15.72 -11.86
C TYR A 192 0.71 16.25 -11.31
N ASP A 193 1.13 17.42 -11.79
CA ASP A 193 2.38 18.06 -11.39
C ASP A 193 2.11 19.47 -10.88
N ILE A 194 2.78 19.84 -9.78
CA ILE A 194 2.73 21.20 -9.22
C ILE A 194 4.01 21.95 -9.57
N ASP A 195 3.85 23.12 -10.17
CA ASP A 195 4.96 23.98 -10.59
C ASP A 195 4.90 25.35 -9.91
N PRO A 196 5.75 25.60 -8.89
CA PRO A 196 5.87 26.91 -8.25
C PRO A 196 6.54 27.97 -9.14
N ALA A 197 7.18 27.62 -10.26
CA ALA A 197 7.77 28.64 -11.14
C ALA A 197 6.70 29.35 -11.98
N THR A 198 5.59 28.66 -12.27
CA THR A 198 4.50 29.18 -13.10
C THR A 198 3.18 29.34 -12.32
N ASP A 199 3.14 28.90 -11.06
CA ASP A 199 1.95 28.84 -10.21
C ASP A 199 0.78 28.08 -10.85
N ARG A 200 1.09 26.89 -11.39
CA ARG A 200 0.10 26.07 -12.11
C ARG A 200 0.11 24.62 -11.68
N LEU A 201 -1.06 24.00 -11.88
CA LEU A 201 -1.24 22.56 -11.92
C LEU A 201 -1.14 22.11 -13.38
N TYR A 202 -0.38 21.03 -13.62
CA TYR A 202 -0.28 20.37 -14.91
C TYR A 202 -0.75 18.91 -14.82
N ILE A 203 -1.10 18.34 -15.97
CA ILE A 203 -1.15 16.89 -16.18
C ILE A 203 0.08 16.49 -16.98
N GLN A 204 0.83 15.49 -16.52
CA GLN A 204 1.92 14.90 -17.27
C GLN A 204 1.37 13.76 -18.15
N ASN A 205 1.16 14.02 -19.45
CA ASN A 205 0.52 13.07 -20.37
C ASN A 205 1.12 13.10 -21.80
N PRO A 206 1.67 11.97 -22.29
CA PRO A 206 1.93 10.74 -21.56
C PRO A 206 2.96 10.94 -20.44
N PRO A 207 2.80 10.30 -19.25
CA PRO A 207 3.77 10.43 -18.17
C PRO A 207 5.20 10.13 -18.63
N ASN A 208 5.42 8.99 -19.30
CA ASN A 208 6.77 8.57 -19.69
C ASN A 208 7.43 9.49 -20.75
N ASN A 209 6.69 10.42 -21.35
CA ASN A 209 7.24 11.41 -22.28
C ASN A 209 7.66 12.71 -21.57
N GLY A 210 7.29 12.92 -20.31
CA GLY A 210 7.52 14.17 -19.58
C GLY A 210 6.67 15.35 -20.06
N THR A 211 5.68 15.13 -20.93
CA THR A 211 4.94 16.22 -21.57
C THR A 211 3.88 16.79 -20.64
N LEU A 212 4.00 18.07 -20.28
CA LEU A 212 3.04 18.79 -19.46
C LEU A 212 1.89 19.34 -20.31
N THR A 213 0.68 19.18 -19.79
CA THR A 213 -0.54 19.82 -20.29
C THR A 213 -1.13 20.69 -19.19
N ASP A 214 -1.42 21.95 -19.51
CA ASP A 214 -1.97 22.91 -18.56
C ASP A 214 -3.35 22.51 -18.04
N VAL A 215 -3.54 22.56 -16.72
CA VAL A 215 -4.85 22.42 -16.07
C VAL A 215 -5.39 23.78 -15.67
N GLY A 216 -4.58 24.57 -14.98
CA GLY A 216 -5.00 25.88 -14.49
C GLY A 216 -4.09 26.46 -13.43
N SER A 217 -4.33 27.73 -13.09
CA SER A 217 -3.58 28.45 -12.08
C SER A 217 -3.93 27.97 -10.67
N LEU A 218 -2.91 27.90 -9.80
CA LEU A 218 -3.06 27.65 -8.37
C LEU A 218 -3.84 28.77 -7.66
N GLY A 219 -3.85 29.98 -8.23
CA GLY A 219 -4.45 31.16 -7.61
C GLY A 219 -3.66 31.70 -6.42
N LEU A 220 -2.41 31.24 -6.25
CA LEU A 220 -1.50 31.59 -5.18
C LEU A 220 -0.06 31.56 -5.73
N ASP A 221 0.73 32.58 -5.42
CA ASP A 221 2.16 32.67 -5.72
C ASP A 221 2.94 31.85 -4.68
N ILE A 222 3.21 30.59 -5.01
CA ILE A 222 3.86 29.64 -4.11
C ILE A 222 5.36 29.58 -4.39
N THR A 223 6.14 29.17 -3.39
CA THR A 223 7.59 29.08 -3.55
C THR A 223 8.14 27.78 -3.01
N GLY A 224 9.31 27.37 -3.52
CA GLY A 224 10.09 26.28 -2.95
C GLY A 224 9.50 24.89 -3.18
N SER A 225 9.73 23.99 -2.23
CA SER A 225 9.19 22.63 -2.26
C SER A 225 7.72 22.60 -1.86
N ALA A 226 7.04 21.54 -2.26
CA ALA A 226 5.66 21.26 -1.90
C ALA A 226 5.56 19.84 -1.35
N GLY A 227 4.37 19.46 -0.88
CA GLY A 227 3.95 18.06 -0.78
C GLY A 227 2.56 17.95 -1.38
N PHE A 228 2.26 16.89 -2.10
CA PHE A 228 1.03 16.76 -2.88
C PHE A 228 0.64 15.29 -2.94
N ASP A 229 -0.59 14.98 -2.54
CA ASP A 229 -1.11 13.63 -2.64
C ASP A 229 -2.62 13.68 -2.90
N ILE A 230 -3.13 12.64 -3.54
CA ILE A 230 -4.52 12.45 -3.93
C ILE A 230 -5.04 11.18 -3.27
N ALA A 231 -5.97 11.35 -2.32
CA ALA A 231 -6.58 10.23 -1.62
C ALA A 231 -7.31 9.27 -2.58
N PRO A 232 -7.41 7.97 -2.25
CA PRO A 232 -8.21 7.04 -3.04
C PRO A 232 -9.69 7.42 -3.06
N GLY A 233 -10.31 7.38 -4.24
CA GLY A 233 -11.76 7.51 -4.42
C GLY A 233 -12.19 8.85 -5.02
N ASP A 234 -11.94 9.97 -4.33
CA ASP A 234 -12.30 11.31 -4.84
C ASP A 234 -11.17 11.88 -5.71
N ASN A 235 -11.19 11.54 -7.00
CA ASN A 235 -10.23 12.04 -7.99
C ASN A 235 -10.57 13.46 -8.50
N THR A 236 -11.35 14.24 -7.76
CA THR A 236 -11.65 15.64 -8.10
C THR A 236 -10.81 16.64 -7.31
N GLN A 237 -10.22 16.20 -6.19
CA GLN A 237 -9.46 17.04 -5.28
C GLN A 237 -8.20 16.32 -4.77
N GLY A 238 -7.20 17.08 -4.36
CA GLY A 238 -6.03 16.58 -3.64
C GLY A 238 -5.69 17.47 -2.44
N LEU A 239 -4.71 17.04 -1.65
CA LEU A 239 -4.13 17.84 -0.56
C LEU A 239 -2.74 18.30 -0.94
N VAL A 240 -2.44 19.57 -0.68
CA VAL A 240 -1.13 20.15 -0.98
C VAL A 240 -0.61 20.90 0.22
N ALA A 241 0.64 20.66 0.59
CA ALA A 241 1.43 21.54 1.44
C ALA A 241 2.24 22.48 0.55
N VAL A 242 2.05 23.79 0.69
CA VAL A 242 2.76 24.81 -0.09
C VAL A 242 3.37 25.87 0.82
N THR A 243 4.46 26.49 0.38
CA THR A 243 5.01 27.67 1.07
C THR A 243 4.48 28.95 0.44
N PHE A 244 3.83 29.77 1.27
CA PHE A 244 3.32 31.09 0.90
C PHE A 244 3.76 32.12 1.94
N ASN A 245 4.33 33.25 1.49
CA ASN A 245 4.88 34.29 2.38
C ASN A 245 5.79 33.75 3.49
N GLY A 246 6.61 32.74 3.17
CA GLY A 246 7.59 32.13 4.09
C GLY A 246 7.00 31.18 5.14
N SER A 247 5.72 30.82 5.05
CA SER A 247 5.08 29.85 5.94
C SER A 247 4.48 28.69 5.14
N SER A 248 4.53 27.46 5.69
CA SER A 248 3.84 26.31 5.10
C SER A 248 2.35 26.33 5.43
N GLU A 249 1.51 26.10 4.43
CA GLU A 249 0.05 26.02 4.54
C GLU A 249 -0.46 24.70 3.97
N LEU A 250 -1.45 24.10 4.64
CA LEU A 250 -2.21 22.98 4.09
C LEU A 250 -3.35 23.54 3.24
N GLN A 251 -3.41 23.09 2.01
CA GLN A 251 -4.38 23.48 0.99
C GLN A 251 -5.11 22.25 0.47
N GLN A 252 -6.33 22.46 0.01
CA GLN A 252 -7.02 21.56 -0.91
C GLN A 252 -6.81 22.09 -2.32
N ILE A 253 -6.53 21.21 -3.28
CA ILE A 253 -6.43 21.58 -4.70
C ILE A 253 -7.57 20.97 -5.49
N ASN A 254 -8.20 21.75 -6.35
CA ASN A 254 -9.19 21.24 -7.31
C ASN A 254 -8.46 20.75 -8.57
N LEU A 255 -8.55 19.44 -8.85
CA LEU A 255 -7.78 18.80 -9.92
C LEU A 255 -8.27 19.17 -11.33
N SER A 256 -9.45 19.77 -11.48
CA SER A 256 -9.95 20.21 -12.78
C SER A 256 -9.62 21.67 -13.12
N THR A 257 -9.23 22.47 -12.12
CA THR A 257 -9.00 23.92 -12.29
C THR A 257 -7.63 24.40 -11.78
N GLY A 258 -6.93 23.57 -11.00
CA GLY A 258 -5.69 23.94 -10.31
C GLY A 258 -5.89 24.78 -9.05
N ARG A 259 -7.07 25.35 -8.80
CA ARG A 259 -7.26 26.32 -7.71
C ARG A 259 -7.01 25.70 -6.33
N LEU A 260 -6.25 26.42 -5.50
CA LEU A 260 -6.02 26.12 -4.10
C LEU A 260 -7.09 26.75 -3.19
N GLN A 261 -7.46 26.03 -2.13
CA GLN A 261 -8.31 26.47 -1.04
C GLN A 261 -7.60 26.20 0.30
N LYS A 262 -7.40 27.24 1.12
CA LYS A 262 -6.67 27.09 2.38
C LYS A 262 -7.48 26.26 3.36
N LEU A 263 -6.85 25.23 3.94
CA LEU A 263 -7.41 24.41 5.01
C LEU A 263 -6.85 24.81 6.38
N GLY A 264 -5.56 25.11 6.46
CA GLY A 264 -4.91 25.50 7.71
C GLY A 264 -3.42 25.83 7.55
N ASN A 265 -2.76 26.21 8.64
CA ASN A 265 -1.30 26.39 8.67
C ASN A 265 -0.61 25.08 9.02
N LEU A 266 0.62 24.90 8.57
CA LEU A 266 1.47 23.75 8.91
C LEU A 266 2.66 24.19 9.79
N PRO A 267 3.16 23.31 10.67
CA PRO A 267 4.27 23.63 11.57
C PRO A 267 5.63 23.42 10.86
N GLY A 268 6.41 24.50 10.78
CA GLY A 268 7.74 24.48 10.13
C GLY A 268 7.68 24.52 8.61
N THR A 269 8.80 24.21 7.96
CA THR A 269 8.90 24.11 6.49
C THR A 269 8.58 22.68 6.08
N ILE A 270 7.51 22.50 5.31
CA ILE A 270 7.10 21.19 4.80
C ILE A 270 7.65 20.98 3.38
N ILE A 271 8.21 19.81 3.14
CA ILE A 271 8.84 19.40 1.87
C ILE A 271 8.26 18.09 1.31
N GLY A 272 7.22 17.54 1.93
CA GLY A 272 6.53 16.35 1.47
C GLY A 272 5.24 16.11 2.25
N LEU A 273 4.26 15.49 1.62
CA LEU A 273 2.94 15.19 2.19
C LEU A 273 2.47 13.85 1.63
N ALA A 274 2.00 12.95 2.49
CA ALA A 274 1.52 11.63 2.08
C ALA A 274 0.27 11.23 2.88
N ILE A 275 -0.73 10.68 2.19
CA ILE A 275 -2.03 10.24 2.69
C ILE A 275 -1.99 8.71 2.84
N PRO A 276 -2.30 8.15 4.01
CA PRO A 276 -2.37 6.71 4.19
C PRO A 276 -3.34 6.04 3.23
N THR A 277 -2.93 4.93 2.62
CA THR A 277 -3.75 4.15 1.69
C THR A 277 -4.78 3.28 2.41
N GLU A 278 -5.81 2.83 1.69
CA GLU A 278 -6.74 1.82 2.21
C GLU A 278 -6.04 0.47 2.48
N PRO A 279 -6.48 -0.30 3.51
CA PRO A 279 -6.03 -1.67 3.71
C PRO A 279 -6.17 -2.52 2.44
N VAL A 280 -5.14 -3.29 2.14
CA VAL A 280 -5.10 -4.21 1.00
C VAL A 280 -4.74 -5.61 1.45
N ALA A 281 -5.35 -6.59 0.82
CA ALA A 281 -5.03 -7.99 0.92
C ALA A 281 -5.04 -8.64 -0.47
N TYR A 282 -4.32 -9.76 -0.55
CA TYR A 282 -4.14 -10.55 -1.74
C TYR A 282 -4.53 -11.99 -1.45
N ALA A 283 -5.10 -12.67 -2.43
CA ALA A 283 -5.33 -14.11 -2.34
C ALA A 283 -5.10 -14.78 -3.68
N VAL A 284 -4.69 -16.06 -3.68
CA VAL A 284 -4.69 -16.89 -4.89
C VAL A 284 -5.92 -17.77 -4.88
N ASP A 285 -6.72 -17.72 -5.95
CA ASP A 285 -7.91 -18.54 -6.08
C ASP A 285 -7.63 -19.86 -6.81
N GLY A 286 -8.57 -20.81 -6.68
CA GLY A 286 -8.51 -22.11 -7.38
C GLY A 286 -8.64 -22.03 -8.90
N SER A 287 -8.93 -20.85 -9.47
CA SER A 287 -9.07 -20.61 -10.91
C SER A 287 -7.80 -20.04 -11.54
N GLY A 288 -6.73 -19.84 -10.76
CA GLY A 288 -5.46 -19.32 -11.25
C GLY A 288 -5.42 -17.79 -11.32
N ASN A 289 -6.10 -17.09 -10.43
CA ASN A 289 -6.04 -15.64 -10.33
C ASN A 289 -5.37 -15.18 -9.03
N LEU A 290 -4.65 -14.06 -9.11
CA LEU A 290 -4.34 -13.20 -7.97
C LEU A 290 -5.52 -12.25 -7.75
N LEU A 291 -6.18 -12.37 -6.61
CA LEU A 291 -7.22 -11.48 -6.15
C LEU A 291 -6.60 -10.34 -5.34
N ILE A 292 -7.07 -9.11 -5.56
CA ILE A 292 -6.66 -7.90 -4.84
C ILE A 292 -7.92 -7.27 -4.24
N PHE A 293 -7.96 -7.03 -2.94
CA PHE A 293 -9.15 -6.48 -2.28
C PHE A 293 -8.82 -5.79 -0.95
N ASN A 294 -9.74 -4.93 -0.49
CA ASN A 294 -9.70 -4.42 0.88
C ASN A 294 -10.35 -5.45 1.83
N PRO A 295 -9.65 -5.95 2.86
CA PRO A 295 -10.18 -6.99 3.75
C PRO A 295 -11.35 -6.51 4.63
N LEU A 296 -11.54 -5.20 4.79
CA LEU A 296 -12.65 -4.61 5.55
C LEU A 296 -13.92 -4.45 4.72
N ASN A 297 -13.80 -4.33 3.40
CA ASN A 297 -14.91 -4.21 2.47
C ASN A 297 -14.53 -4.87 1.12
N PRO A 298 -14.61 -6.20 1.02
CA PRO A 298 -14.04 -6.93 -0.10
C PRO A 298 -14.84 -6.75 -1.39
N SER A 299 -14.19 -6.16 -2.40
CA SER A 299 -14.62 -6.14 -3.79
C SER A 299 -13.45 -6.57 -4.69
N PRO A 300 -13.20 -7.89 -4.82
CA PRO A 300 -11.98 -8.38 -5.43
C PRO A 300 -11.82 -8.02 -6.90
N ILE A 301 -10.62 -7.59 -7.25
CA ILE A 301 -10.15 -7.47 -8.62
C ILE A 301 -9.29 -8.70 -8.90
N ALA A 302 -9.62 -9.43 -9.96
CA ALA A 302 -8.86 -10.62 -10.38
C ALA A 302 -7.82 -10.26 -11.45
N LYS A 303 -6.59 -10.72 -11.26
CA LYS A 303 -5.52 -10.69 -12.26
C LYS A 303 -5.12 -12.14 -12.58
N PRO A 304 -5.12 -12.56 -13.85
CA PRO A 304 -4.71 -13.92 -14.19
C PRO A 304 -3.24 -14.13 -13.83
N LEU A 305 -2.92 -15.27 -13.21
CA LEU A 305 -1.54 -15.65 -12.96
C LEU A 305 -0.88 -16.08 -14.28
N THR A 306 0.32 -15.57 -14.53
CA THR A 306 1.11 -15.89 -15.72
C THR A 306 2.55 -16.19 -15.34
N GLY A 307 3.34 -16.80 -16.23
CA GLY A 307 4.77 -17.09 -15.97
C GLY A 307 5.06 -18.33 -15.11
N LEU A 308 4.03 -19.08 -14.70
CA LEU A 308 4.16 -20.34 -13.97
C LEU A 308 4.64 -21.49 -14.89
N GLN A 309 5.19 -22.54 -14.29
CA GLN A 309 5.42 -23.81 -14.97
C GLN A 309 4.10 -24.35 -15.56
N ALA A 310 4.14 -24.92 -16.76
CA ALA A 310 2.94 -25.48 -17.40
C ALA A 310 2.27 -26.53 -16.50
N GLY A 311 0.96 -26.35 -16.25
CA GLY A 311 0.16 -27.22 -15.39
C GLY A 311 0.27 -26.95 -13.89
N GLU A 312 1.04 -25.95 -13.48
CA GLU A 312 1.22 -25.58 -12.08
C GLU A 312 0.13 -24.62 -11.57
N THR A 313 -0.20 -24.75 -10.29
CA THR A 313 -1.04 -23.82 -9.53
C THR A 313 -0.29 -23.30 -8.32
N LEU A 314 -0.61 -22.12 -7.81
CA LEU A 314 -0.04 -21.62 -6.55
C LEU A 314 -0.75 -22.23 -5.33
N LEU A 315 0.02 -22.48 -4.27
CA LEU A 315 -0.40 -23.12 -3.02
C LEU A 315 -0.20 -22.24 -1.78
N GLY A 316 0.37 -21.05 -1.92
CA GLY A 316 0.61 -20.13 -0.81
C GLY A 316 1.27 -18.86 -1.31
N ILE A 317 1.02 -17.75 -0.63
CA ILE A 317 1.63 -16.43 -0.91
C ILE A 317 1.92 -15.70 0.40
N ASP A 318 2.97 -14.90 0.43
CA ASP A 318 3.23 -13.94 1.53
C ASP A 318 4.22 -12.85 1.08
N PHE A 319 4.14 -11.68 1.69
CA PHE A 319 5.05 -10.57 1.46
C PHE A 319 6.34 -10.72 2.27
N ARG A 320 7.47 -10.49 1.62
CA ARG A 320 8.76 -10.36 2.30
C ARG A 320 8.87 -8.99 3.00
N PRO A 321 9.00 -8.91 4.34
CA PRO A 321 9.01 -7.61 5.03
C PRO A 321 10.13 -6.67 4.60
N VAL A 322 11.30 -7.24 4.26
CA VAL A 322 12.50 -6.48 3.90
C VAL A 322 12.31 -5.64 2.64
N ASN A 323 11.47 -6.04 1.69
CA ASN A 323 11.34 -5.28 0.44
C ASN A 323 9.93 -5.22 -0.14
N GLY A 324 8.93 -5.76 0.56
CA GLY A 324 7.54 -5.72 0.10
C GLY A 324 7.30 -6.46 -1.22
N GLN A 325 8.17 -7.40 -1.58
CA GLN A 325 7.94 -8.31 -2.70
C GLN A 325 6.99 -9.43 -2.26
N LEU A 326 5.92 -9.66 -3.02
CA LEU A 326 5.04 -10.82 -2.83
C LEU A 326 5.73 -12.08 -3.38
N TYR A 327 5.83 -13.13 -2.56
CA TYR A 327 6.33 -14.45 -2.96
C TYR A 327 5.18 -15.44 -3.03
N ALA A 328 5.40 -16.53 -3.76
CA ALA A 328 4.47 -17.63 -3.87
C ALA A 328 5.18 -18.99 -3.99
N ILE A 329 4.52 -20.05 -3.54
CA ILE A 329 4.97 -21.43 -3.75
C ILE A 329 4.00 -22.17 -4.68
N GLY A 330 4.55 -22.80 -5.72
CA GLY A 330 3.79 -23.56 -6.70
C GLY A 330 3.64 -25.05 -6.36
N SER A 331 2.62 -25.69 -6.92
CA SER A 331 2.30 -27.11 -6.72
C SER A 331 3.35 -28.07 -7.28
N THR A 332 4.28 -27.57 -8.11
CA THR A 332 5.44 -28.34 -8.57
C THR A 332 6.71 -28.01 -7.78
N SER A 333 6.54 -27.50 -6.55
CA SER A 333 7.61 -27.12 -5.61
C SER A 333 8.54 -26.06 -6.17
N ARG A 334 8.02 -25.02 -6.84
CA ARG A 334 8.81 -23.90 -7.34
C ARG A 334 8.46 -22.63 -6.57
N LEU A 335 9.48 -21.89 -6.14
CA LEU A 335 9.31 -20.60 -5.49
C LEU A 335 9.24 -19.51 -6.56
N TYR A 336 8.31 -18.57 -6.42
CA TYR A 336 8.13 -17.46 -7.33
C TYR A 336 8.07 -16.14 -6.57
N THR A 337 8.43 -15.05 -7.24
CA THR A 337 7.92 -13.72 -6.92
C THR A 337 6.72 -13.41 -7.80
N LEU A 338 5.77 -12.64 -7.28
CA LEU A 338 4.58 -12.18 -8.01
C LEU A 338 4.59 -10.66 -8.16
N ASN A 339 4.26 -10.19 -9.35
CA ASN A 339 3.91 -8.80 -9.56
C ASN A 339 2.44 -8.56 -9.15
N THR A 340 2.26 -7.76 -8.11
CA THR A 340 0.97 -7.39 -7.50
C THR A 340 0.02 -6.66 -8.46
N SER A 341 0.54 -5.92 -9.44
CA SER A 341 -0.26 -5.14 -10.39
C SER A 341 -0.89 -5.98 -11.52
N ASN A 342 -0.23 -7.06 -11.93
CA ASN A 342 -0.59 -7.81 -13.13
C ASN A 342 -0.60 -9.34 -13.01
N GLY A 343 -0.20 -9.92 -11.86
CA GLY A 343 -0.20 -11.37 -11.64
C GLY A 343 0.94 -12.14 -12.32
N ALA A 344 1.92 -11.47 -12.92
CA ALA A 344 3.07 -12.13 -13.52
C ALA A 344 3.97 -12.75 -12.43
N ALA A 345 4.29 -14.03 -12.58
CA ALA A 345 5.20 -14.76 -11.73
C ALA A 345 6.60 -14.85 -12.37
N ALA A 346 7.64 -14.71 -11.55
CA ALA A 346 9.03 -14.95 -11.94
C ALA A 346 9.65 -15.99 -11.01
N LEU A 347 10.29 -17.01 -11.59
CA LEU A 347 10.91 -18.10 -10.83
C LEU A 347 12.05 -17.56 -9.97
N VAL A 348 12.09 -17.98 -8.70
CA VAL A 348 13.21 -17.79 -7.79
C VAL A 348 14.05 -19.06 -7.77
N GLY A 349 15.35 -18.93 -8.02
CA GLY A 349 16.24 -20.06 -8.22
C GLY A 349 16.20 -20.58 -9.66
N THR A 350 16.55 -21.85 -9.85
CA THR A 350 16.72 -22.46 -11.19
C THR A 350 15.76 -23.60 -11.49
N GLY A 351 14.92 -24.00 -10.53
CA GLY A 351 14.04 -25.15 -10.66
C GLY A 351 13.22 -25.42 -9.41
N PRO A 352 12.68 -26.64 -9.25
CA PRO A 352 11.97 -27.01 -8.03
C PRO A 352 12.92 -27.09 -6.83
N LEU A 353 12.33 -27.02 -5.63
CA LEU A 353 13.02 -27.22 -4.35
C LEU A 353 13.75 -28.56 -4.33
N SER A 354 14.92 -28.60 -3.67
CA SER A 354 15.67 -29.85 -3.48
C SER A 354 14.92 -30.88 -2.64
N THR A 355 14.08 -30.42 -1.71
CA THR A 355 13.09 -31.23 -1.01
C THR A 355 11.72 -30.83 -1.52
N LEU A 356 11.07 -31.73 -2.27
CA LEU A 356 9.76 -31.48 -2.85
C LEU A 356 8.68 -31.40 -1.77
N LEU A 357 7.65 -30.62 -2.07
CA LEU A 357 6.46 -30.55 -1.23
C LEU A 357 5.72 -31.88 -1.25
N ASN A 358 5.19 -32.25 -0.08
CA ASN A 358 4.17 -33.28 0.03
C ASN A 358 2.86 -32.66 0.54
N GLY A 359 1.72 -33.27 0.20
CA GLY A 359 0.42 -32.68 0.50
C GLY A 359 -0.03 -31.62 -0.51
N ASN A 360 -1.21 -31.06 -0.27
CA ASN A 360 -1.90 -30.19 -1.23
C ASN A 360 -2.28 -28.81 -0.66
N ASP A 361 -2.29 -28.68 0.67
CA ASP A 361 -2.58 -27.42 1.36
C ASP A 361 -1.32 -27.00 2.11
N VAL A 362 -0.99 -25.71 2.04
CA VAL A 362 0.31 -25.20 2.45
C VAL A 362 0.13 -23.92 3.26
N GLY A 363 0.72 -23.89 4.47
CA GLY A 363 1.04 -22.64 5.15
C GLY A 363 2.36 -22.09 4.61
N PHE A 364 2.36 -20.85 4.16
CA PHE A 364 3.49 -20.18 3.53
C PHE A 364 3.60 -18.78 4.10
N ASP A 365 4.69 -18.48 4.83
CA ASP A 365 4.81 -17.20 5.54
C ASP A 365 6.26 -16.83 5.84
N PHE A 366 6.60 -15.54 5.83
CA PHE A 366 7.91 -15.03 6.16
C PHE A 366 8.11 -14.92 7.65
N ASN A 367 9.21 -15.50 8.15
CA ASN A 367 9.71 -15.18 9.46
C ASN A 367 10.43 -13.81 9.42
N PRO A 368 9.86 -12.75 10.03
CA PRO A 368 10.39 -11.38 9.91
C PRO A 368 11.70 -11.17 10.66
N THR A 369 12.07 -12.08 11.59
CA THR A 369 13.27 -11.95 12.42
C THR A 369 14.53 -12.51 11.75
N VAL A 370 14.40 -13.53 10.90
CA VAL A 370 15.54 -14.22 10.26
C VAL A 370 15.47 -14.19 8.74
N ASP A 371 14.46 -13.55 8.15
CA ASP A 371 14.28 -13.41 6.70
C ASP A 371 14.32 -14.77 5.99
N ARG A 372 13.46 -15.68 6.45
CA ARG A 372 13.27 -17.02 5.86
C ARG A 372 11.80 -17.28 5.66
N ILE A 373 11.49 -18.03 4.61
CA ILE A 373 10.13 -18.46 4.34
C ILE A 373 9.90 -19.77 5.08
N ARG A 374 8.84 -19.86 5.88
CA ARG A 374 8.32 -21.09 6.44
C ARG A 374 7.34 -21.69 5.46
N VAL A 375 7.51 -22.99 5.17
CA VAL A 375 6.56 -23.77 4.38
C VAL A 375 6.16 -24.98 5.19
N ILE A 376 4.88 -25.08 5.53
CA ILE A 376 4.31 -26.24 6.22
C ILE A 376 3.18 -26.82 5.39
N THR A 377 2.99 -28.14 5.44
CA THR A 377 1.96 -28.80 4.62
C THR A 377 1.00 -29.60 5.48
N ASN A 378 -0.17 -29.89 4.91
CA ASN A 378 -1.18 -30.73 5.54
C ASN A 378 -0.75 -32.21 5.74
N ALA A 379 0.41 -32.60 5.21
CA ALA A 379 1.07 -33.88 5.47
C ALA A 379 2.13 -33.80 6.60
N GLY A 380 2.22 -32.67 7.30
CA GLY A 380 3.12 -32.48 8.43
C GLY A 380 4.55 -32.09 8.07
N GLN A 381 4.84 -31.83 6.79
CA GLN A 381 6.16 -31.33 6.37
C GLN A 381 6.37 -29.91 6.89
N ASN A 382 7.63 -29.59 7.20
CA ASN A 382 8.04 -28.32 7.78
C ASN A 382 9.41 -27.90 7.22
N LEU A 383 9.43 -26.91 6.33
CA LEU A 383 10.62 -26.45 5.63
C LEU A 383 10.91 -24.98 5.96
N ARG A 384 12.20 -24.62 5.87
CA ARG A 384 12.63 -23.23 5.73
C ARG A 384 13.29 -23.03 4.38
N LEU A 385 12.88 -22.00 3.64
CA LEU A 385 13.46 -21.62 2.36
C LEU A 385 14.22 -20.30 2.47
N ASN A 386 15.27 -20.17 1.65
CA ASN A 386 15.98 -18.91 1.45
C ASN A 386 15.30 -18.12 0.32
N PRO A 387 14.76 -16.92 0.59
CA PRO A 387 14.05 -16.14 -0.42
C PRO A 387 14.94 -15.62 -1.55
N ASN A 388 16.26 -15.56 -1.36
CA ASN A 388 17.17 -14.97 -2.35
C ASN A 388 17.48 -15.92 -3.52
N ASP A 389 17.46 -17.23 -3.29
CA ASP A 389 17.89 -18.25 -4.27
C ASP A 389 16.94 -19.45 -4.38
N GLY A 390 15.89 -19.50 -3.55
CA GLY A 390 14.92 -20.60 -3.53
C GLY A 390 15.46 -21.89 -2.91
N ALA A 391 16.64 -21.87 -2.28
CA ALA A 391 17.22 -23.05 -1.66
C ALA A 391 16.43 -23.47 -0.40
N VAL A 392 16.31 -24.78 -0.17
CA VAL A 392 15.84 -25.32 1.10
C VAL A 392 16.94 -25.11 2.14
N ALA A 393 16.76 -24.12 3.01
CA ALA A 393 17.70 -23.78 4.06
C ALA A 393 17.68 -24.83 5.20
N ALA A 394 16.53 -25.45 5.46
CA ALA A 394 16.40 -26.56 6.40
C ALA A 394 15.15 -27.40 6.13
N VAL A 395 15.27 -28.70 6.42
CA VAL A 395 14.13 -29.59 6.66
C VAL A 395 14.01 -29.74 8.17
N ASP A 396 13.00 -29.12 8.75
CA ASP A 396 12.79 -29.06 10.21
C ASP A 396 11.98 -30.28 10.70
N GLY A 397 11.79 -30.38 12.01
CA GLY A 397 10.96 -31.43 12.61
C GLY A 397 9.53 -31.39 12.06
N ALA A 398 9.01 -32.56 11.70
CA ALA A 398 7.63 -32.72 11.22
C ALA A 398 6.62 -32.25 12.28
N LEU A 399 5.47 -31.77 11.84
CA LEU A 399 4.44 -31.26 12.74
C LEU A 399 3.98 -32.34 13.74
N ASN A 400 3.92 -31.99 15.02
CA ASN A 400 3.62 -32.90 16.13
C ASN A 400 2.90 -32.16 17.27
N PRO A 401 2.19 -32.86 18.18
CA PRO A 401 1.98 -34.30 18.26
C PRO A 401 1.05 -34.85 17.17
N GLY A 402 1.10 -36.16 16.94
CA GLY A 402 0.21 -36.86 16.01
C GLY A 402 0.48 -36.55 14.54
N THR A 403 -0.59 -36.47 13.75
CA THR A 403 -0.58 -36.19 12.30
C THR A 403 -1.55 -35.04 11.99
N PRO A 404 -1.21 -33.80 12.38
CA PRO A 404 -2.09 -32.64 12.18
C PRO A 404 -2.29 -32.34 10.68
N THR A 405 -3.39 -31.69 10.34
CA THR A 405 -3.72 -31.28 8.97
C THR A 405 -3.73 -29.77 8.90
N VAL A 406 -2.54 -29.19 9.05
CA VAL A 406 -2.34 -27.74 8.97
C VAL A 406 -2.43 -27.27 7.52
N THR A 407 -3.20 -26.22 7.28
CA THR A 407 -3.52 -25.73 5.92
C THR A 407 -3.16 -24.27 5.70
N ALA A 408 -2.86 -23.52 6.76
CA ALA A 408 -2.32 -22.17 6.69
C ALA A 408 -1.44 -21.85 7.91
N ALA A 409 -0.55 -20.87 7.76
CA ALA A 409 0.39 -20.42 8.79
C ALA A 409 0.61 -18.90 8.68
N ALA A 410 0.89 -18.24 9.79
CA ALA A 410 1.24 -16.82 9.82
C ALA A 410 2.15 -16.47 11.00
N TYR A 411 3.17 -15.63 10.77
CA TYR A 411 4.01 -15.04 11.79
C TYR A 411 3.47 -13.69 12.26
N THR A 412 3.58 -13.42 13.56
CA THR A 412 3.32 -12.07 14.10
C THR A 412 4.47 -11.10 13.78
N ASN A 413 4.18 -9.80 13.89
CA ASN A 413 5.15 -8.72 13.69
C ASN A 413 5.81 -8.79 12.30
N ASN A 414 5.02 -8.97 11.24
CA ASN A 414 5.50 -9.09 9.86
C ASN A 414 6.03 -7.74 9.32
N VAL A 415 7.06 -7.20 9.98
CA VAL A 415 7.72 -5.93 9.71
C VAL A 415 9.23 -6.16 9.64
N ALA A 416 9.91 -5.45 8.75
CA ALA A 416 11.35 -5.58 8.63
C ALA A 416 12.05 -5.12 9.92
N GLY A 417 13.02 -5.92 10.39
CA GLY A 417 13.75 -5.61 11.62
C GLY A 417 13.03 -6.04 12.90
N ALA A 418 11.93 -6.80 12.81
CA ALA A 418 11.28 -7.39 13.97
C ALA A 418 12.30 -8.15 14.83
N THR A 419 12.28 -7.91 16.15
CA THR A 419 13.15 -8.58 17.12
C THR A 419 12.49 -9.81 17.75
N THR A 420 11.16 -9.93 17.62
CA THR A 420 10.36 -11.05 18.10
C THR A 420 9.28 -11.40 17.09
N THR A 421 8.90 -12.68 17.05
CA THR A 421 7.79 -13.18 16.24
C THR A 421 7.27 -14.49 16.82
N THR A 422 5.99 -14.78 16.58
CA THR A 422 5.32 -16.02 16.98
C THR A 422 4.64 -16.64 15.77
N LEU A 423 4.85 -17.94 15.53
CA LEU A 423 4.20 -18.69 14.46
C LEU A 423 2.86 -19.27 14.94
N TYR A 424 1.81 -19.00 14.18
CA TYR A 424 0.49 -19.58 14.36
C TYR A 424 0.07 -20.37 13.13
N ASN A 425 -0.65 -21.46 13.36
CA ASN A 425 -1.11 -22.40 12.34
C ASN A 425 -2.62 -22.62 12.44
N LEU A 426 -3.28 -22.77 11.31
CA LEU A 426 -4.66 -23.25 11.23
C LEU A 426 -4.67 -24.71 10.83
N ASP A 427 -5.26 -25.54 11.68
CA ASP A 427 -5.56 -26.95 11.39
C ASP A 427 -7.05 -27.09 11.10
N THR A 428 -7.38 -27.62 9.92
CA THR A 428 -8.77 -27.80 9.48
C THR A 428 -9.27 -29.23 9.67
N GLN A 429 -8.55 -30.07 10.40
CA GLN A 429 -8.96 -31.43 10.73
C GLN A 429 -10.12 -31.44 11.73
N GLY A 430 -11.08 -32.33 11.50
CA GLY A 430 -12.13 -32.64 12.47
C GLY A 430 -13.34 -31.71 12.40
N ALA A 431 -14.03 -31.56 13.54
CA ALA A 431 -15.33 -30.88 13.59
C ALA A 431 -15.24 -29.34 13.59
N THR A 432 -14.07 -28.78 13.93
CA THR A 432 -13.83 -27.34 13.94
C THR A 432 -12.41 -27.02 13.53
N VAL A 433 -12.19 -25.88 12.89
CA VAL A 433 -10.83 -25.34 12.69
C VAL A 433 -10.20 -25.00 14.04
N MET A 434 -8.96 -25.41 14.23
CA MET A 434 -8.17 -25.18 15.43
C MET A 434 -7.02 -24.22 15.15
N LEU A 435 -6.83 -23.25 16.04
CA LEU A 435 -5.63 -22.42 16.07
C LEU A 435 -4.58 -23.07 16.97
N PHE A 436 -3.38 -23.21 16.43
CA PHE A 436 -2.20 -23.67 17.15
C PHE A 436 -1.10 -22.62 17.13
N GLN A 437 -0.35 -22.51 18.22
CA GLN A 437 0.96 -21.88 18.22
C GLN A 437 2.00 -22.96 17.92
N GLN A 438 2.90 -22.74 16.96
CA GLN A 438 3.99 -23.67 16.69
C GLN A 438 5.23 -23.25 17.49
N ASN A 439 5.53 -23.97 18.57
CA ASN A 439 6.60 -23.61 19.50
C ASN A 439 7.31 -24.84 20.11
N PRO A 440 8.62 -25.04 19.86
CA PRO A 440 9.46 -24.27 18.93
C PRO A 440 9.11 -24.53 17.45
N PRO A 441 9.16 -23.51 16.56
CA PRO A 441 8.87 -23.69 15.13
C PRO A 441 9.69 -24.79 14.45
N ASN A 442 11.00 -24.86 14.74
CA ASN A 442 11.89 -25.82 14.09
C ASN A 442 11.69 -27.26 14.58
N ASN A 443 10.99 -27.46 15.71
CA ASN A 443 10.64 -28.79 16.20
C ASN A 443 9.31 -29.28 15.64
N GLY A 444 8.52 -28.42 14.97
CA GLY A 444 7.17 -28.75 14.48
C GLY A 444 6.11 -28.87 15.59
N THR A 445 6.45 -28.57 16.84
CA THR A 445 5.55 -28.77 17.98
C THR A 445 4.41 -27.77 17.97
N LEU A 446 3.18 -28.27 17.91
CA LEU A 446 1.93 -27.52 17.97
C LEU A 446 1.38 -27.50 19.40
N VAL A 447 1.12 -26.30 19.89
CA VAL A 447 0.48 -26.03 21.19
C VAL A 447 -0.90 -25.45 20.91
N SER A 448 -1.95 -26.14 21.36
CA SER A 448 -3.34 -25.73 21.13
C SER A 448 -3.61 -24.37 21.76
N VAL A 449 -4.16 -23.44 20.98
CA VAL A 449 -4.63 -22.13 21.47
C VAL A 449 -6.14 -22.17 21.68
N GLY A 450 -6.89 -22.67 20.69
CA GLY A 450 -8.34 -22.82 20.80
C GLY A 450 -9.04 -23.06 19.47
N SER A 451 -10.35 -23.28 19.54
CA SER A 451 -11.20 -23.55 18.37
C SER A 451 -11.78 -22.25 17.80
N LEU A 452 -11.83 -22.17 16.47
CA LEU A 452 -12.55 -21.11 15.74
C LEU A 452 -14.08 -21.31 15.77
N GLY A 453 -14.55 -22.49 16.20
CA GLY A 453 -15.96 -22.78 16.48
C GLY A 453 -16.78 -23.39 15.33
N PHE A 454 -16.18 -23.61 14.16
CA PHE A 454 -16.87 -24.18 12.99
C PHE A 454 -15.89 -24.96 12.08
N PRO A 455 -16.36 -25.91 11.26
CA PRO A 455 -15.53 -26.61 10.29
C PRO A 455 -15.28 -25.77 9.03
N ALA A 456 -14.09 -25.90 8.44
CA ALA A 456 -13.75 -25.34 7.15
C ALA A 456 -13.26 -26.41 6.17
N GLU A 457 -13.34 -26.10 4.89
CA GLU A 457 -12.72 -26.88 3.81
C GLU A 457 -11.18 -26.75 3.89
N GLY A 458 -10.45 -27.76 3.41
CA GLY A 458 -8.98 -27.88 3.61
C GLY A 458 -8.11 -26.82 2.93
N ALA A 459 -8.62 -26.08 1.95
CA ALA A 459 -7.89 -24.97 1.34
C ALA A 459 -8.25 -23.65 2.06
N SER A 460 -7.24 -23.00 2.64
CA SER A 460 -7.43 -21.80 3.47
C SER A 460 -6.34 -20.75 3.23
N GLY A 461 -6.56 -19.56 3.79
CA GLY A 461 -5.54 -18.52 3.89
C GLY A 461 -5.52 -17.93 5.29
N PHE A 462 -4.35 -17.57 5.79
CA PHE A 462 -4.18 -16.97 7.12
C PHE A 462 -2.98 -16.04 7.08
N ASP A 463 -3.15 -14.82 7.60
CA ASP A 463 -2.06 -13.85 7.73
C ASP A 463 -2.36 -12.90 8.89
N ILE A 464 -1.31 -12.29 9.46
CA ILE A 464 -1.36 -11.40 10.60
C ILE A 464 -0.75 -10.05 10.19
N GLY A 465 -1.56 -8.98 10.30
CA GLY A 465 -1.12 -7.63 10.00
C GLY A 465 0.14 -7.25 10.77
N GLY A 466 1.18 -6.81 10.06
CA GLY A 466 2.48 -6.48 10.64
C GLY A 466 2.40 -5.28 11.58
N THR A 467 1.56 -4.29 11.27
CA THR A 467 1.42 -3.07 12.10
C THR A 467 0.18 -3.09 12.98
N SER A 468 -0.95 -3.67 12.52
CA SER A 468 -2.15 -3.77 13.36
C SER A 468 -2.12 -4.94 14.35
N GLY A 469 -1.33 -5.99 14.07
CA GLY A 469 -1.39 -7.25 14.80
C GLY A 469 -2.70 -8.03 14.63
N THR A 470 -3.57 -7.61 13.71
CA THR A 470 -4.87 -8.26 13.48
C THR A 470 -4.67 -9.50 12.62
N ALA A 471 -5.10 -10.66 13.13
CA ALA A 471 -5.06 -11.91 12.39
C ALA A 471 -6.32 -12.08 11.53
N TYR A 472 -6.14 -12.32 10.25
CA TYR A 472 -7.20 -12.58 9.28
C TYR A 472 -7.10 -13.98 8.70
N ALA A 473 -8.23 -14.66 8.57
CA ALA A 473 -8.33 -15.94 7.90
C ALA A 473 -9.37 -15.89 6.77
N LEU A 474 -9.03 -16.43 5.60
CA LEU A 474 -9.95 -16.71 4.53
C LEU A 474 -10.32 -18.18 4.59
N LEU A 475 -11.53 -18.46 5.07
CA LEU A 475 -12.02 -19.81 5.28
C LEU A 475 -13.28 -20.04 4.48
N ARG A 476 -13.37 -21.24 3.90
CA ARG A 476 -14.52 -21.69 3.14
C ARG A 476 -15.29 -22.74 3.93
N SER A 477 -16.60 -22.57 4.06
CA SER A 477 -17.48 -23.51 4.75
C SER A 477 -18.82 -23.59 4.03
N ASN A 478 -19.32 -24.79 3.79
CA ASN A 478 -20.55 -25.06 3.04
C ASN A 478 -20.60 -24.31 1.70
N GLY A 479 -19.47 -24.26 1.00
CA GLY A 479 -19.38 -23.62 -0.30
C GLY A 479 -19.35 -22.08 -0.28
N SER A 480 -19.26 -21.45 0.89
CA SER A 480 -19.16 -19.99 1.05
C SER A 480 -17.80 -19.60 1.61
N THR A 481 -17.14 -18.62 1.00
CA THR A 481 -15.83 -18.13 1.44
C THR A 481 -15.99 -16.82 2.18
N ARG A 482 -15.44 -16.72 3.39
CA ARG A 482 -15.54 -15.55 4.26
C ARG A 482 -14.19 -15.14 4.81
N ILE A 483 -14.07 -13.85 5.09
CA ILE A 483 -12.98 -13.27 5.86
C ILE A 483 -13.36 -13.37 7.34
N TYR A 484 -12.45 -13.86 8.17
CA TYR A 484 -12.61 -13.94 9.62
C TYR A 484 -11.49 -13.14 10.28
N THR A 485 -11.77 -12.49 11.40
CA THR A 485 -10.72 -12.09 12.33
C THR A 485 -10.55 -13.17 13.39
N VAL A 486 -9.31 -13.48 13.75
CA VAL A 486 -8.98 -14.57 14.68
C VAL A 486 -8.29 -14.00 15.92
N ASN A 487 -8.75 -14.39 17.10
CA ASN A 487 -8.12 -14.04 18.36
C ASN A 487 -6.93 -14.97 18.64
N LEU A 488 -5.71 -14.44 18.58
CA LEU A 488 -4.48 -15.22 18.75
C LEU A 488 -4.23 -15.73 20.18
N THR A 489 -5.02 -15.29 21.17
CA THR A 489 -4.89 -15.69 22.58
C THR A 489 -5.77 -16.88 22.92
N ASN A 490 -6.95 -17.00 22.29
CA ASN A 490 -7.94 -18.04 22.65
C ASN A 490 -8.54 -18.80 21.45
N GLY A 491 -8.14 -18.48 20.23
CA GLY A 491 -8.60 -19.14 19.00
C GLY A 491 -10.02 -18.78 18.55
N SER A 492 -10.78 -17.98 19.32
CA SER A 492 -12.11 -17.53 18.90
C SER A 492 -12.03 -16.69 17.62
N SER A 493 -13.07 -16.73 16.80
CA SER A 493 -13.14 -15.96 15.55
C SER A 493 -14.39 -15.10 15.48
N VAL A 494 -14.30 -13.99 14.75
CA VAL A 494 -15.45 -13.19 14.35
C VAL A 494 -15.57 -13.26 12.84
N SER A 495 -16.75 -13.64 12.36
CA SER A 495 -17.01 -13.64 10.93
C SER A 495 -17.12 -12.20 10.42
N GLY A 496 -16.32 -11.89 9.40
CA GLY A 496 -16.44 -10.70 8.58
C GLY A 496 -17.27 -10.96 7.32
N ALA A 497 -16.95 -10.22 6.26
CA ALA A 497 -17.67 -10.22 4.99
C ALA A 497 -17.49 -11.52 4.20
N LEU A 498 -18.49 -11.80 3.35
CA LEU A 498 -18.38 -12.81 2.29
C LEU A 498 -17.39 -12.31 1.24
N LEU A 499 -16.53 -13.20 0.74
CA LEU A 499 -15.72 -12.92 -0.43
C LEU A 499 -16.56 -13.19 -1.69
N PRO A 500 -16.84 -12.18 -2.54
CA PRO A 500 -17.67 -12.35 -3.74
C PRO A 500 -17.19 -13.49 -4.63
N GLY A 501 -18.13 -14.26 -5.18
CA GLY A 501 -17.85 -15.43 -6.03
C GLY A 501 -17.54 -16.72 -5.26
N ASN A 502 -17.37 -16.66 -3.93
CA ASN A 502 -17.05 -17.82 -3.09
C ASN A 502 -15.87 -18.65 -3.66
N PRO A 503 -14.70 -18.04 -3.90
CA PRO A 503 -13.56 -18.77 -4.46
C PRO A 503 -12.99 -19.77 -3.45
N VAL A 504 -12.46 -20.88 -3.94
CA VAL A 504 -11.53 -21.70 -3.15
C VAL A 504 -10.21 -20.92 -3.05
N ILE A 505 -9.71 -20.69 -1.83
CA ILE A 505 -8.50 -19.91 -1.58
C ILE A 505 -7.35 -20.87 -1.31
N ARG A 506 -6.20 -20.63 -1.96
CA ARG A 506 -4.98 -21.41 -1.75
C ARG A 506 -3.84 -20.64 -1.12
N GLY A 507 -4.04 -19.36 -0.81
CA GLY A 507 -3.02 -18.52 -0.21
C GLY A 507 -3.57 -17.13 0.00
N PHE A 508 -3.07 -16.44 1.02
CA PHE A 508 -3.58 -15.15 1.46
C PHE A 508 -2.45 -14.35 2.09
N ALA A 509 -2.36 -13.07 1.78
CA ALA A 509 -1.38 -12.15 2.35
C ALA A 509 -1.99 -10.76 2.51
N LEU A 510 -1.66 -10.06 3.58
CA LEU A 510 -2.00 -8.68 3.88
C LEU A 510 -0.87 -7.77 3.41
N GLY A 511 -1.21 -6.54 2.98
CA GLY A 511 -0.20 -5.52 2.78
C GLY A 511 0.56 -5.24 4.10
N LEU A 512 1.88 -5.19 4.03
CA LEU A 512 2.78 -5.03 5.19
C LEU A 512 2.56 -3.76 6.04
N GLY A 513 1.83 -2.77 5.52
CA GLY A 513 1.51 -1.52 6.21
C GLY A 513 0.33 -1.63 7.17
N PHE A 514 -0.38 -2.76 7.19
CA PHE A 514 -1.63 -2.94 7.92
C PHE A 514 -1.55 -4.00 9.02
#